data_AF-A0A3D1Z292-F1
#
_entry.id   AF-A0A3D1Z292-F1
#
_cell.length_a   1.000
_cell.length_b   1.000
_cell.length_c   1.000
_cell.angle_alpha   90.00
_cell.angle_beta   90.00
_cell.angle_gamma   90.00
#
_symmetry.space_group_name_H-M   'P 1'
#
loop_
_entity.id
_entity.type
_entity.pdbx_description
1 polymer ?
#
loop_
_entity_poly.entity_id
_entity_poly.type
_entity_poly.pdbx_seq_one_letter_code
_entity_poly.pdbx_strand_id
1 'polypeptide(L)'
;MEVLEMSEKKSRIPKFADEDEEREFWATHDATDHFDETEEITEPLVGPRRKKLINFRIEDDAIERLKKLADRKGMGWQTLMRALIYEGLEEEEKRVG
;
A
#
# COMPACT_ATOMS: atom_id res chain seq x y z
N MET A 1 19.19 -19.89 46.27
CA MET A 1 18.79 -20.30 44.92
C MET A 1 17.32 -20.62 45.00
N GLU A 2 16.49 -19.71 44.54
CA GLU A 2 15.07 -19.96 44.34
C GLU A 2 14.78 -19.50 42.91
N VAL A 3 14.42 -20.46 42.09
CA VAL A 3 14.12 -20.29 40.67
C VAL A 3 12.74 -19.65 40.58
N LEU A 4 12.64 -18.45 40.01
CA LEU A 4 11.36 -17.82 39.72
C LEU A 4 10.78 -18.49 38.47
N GLU A 5 9.75 -19.30 38.72
CA GLU A 5 8.91 -19.95 37.73
C GLU A 5 8.24 -18.89 36.82
N MET A 6 8.54 -18.95 35.51
CA MET A 6 7.90 -18.11 34.51
C MET A 6 6.47 -18.60 34.29
N SER A 7 5.50 -17.94 34.91
CA SER A 7 4.07 -18.11 34.61
C SER A 7 3.80 -17.66 33.18
N GLU A 8 3.57 -18.59 32.25
CA GLU A 8 2.97 -18.29 30.93
C GLU A 8 1.66 -17.52 31.15
N LYS A 9 1.66 -16.21 30.86
CA LYS A 9 0.42 -15.44 30.75
C LYS A 9 -0.39 -16.09 29.62
N LYS A 10 -1.51 -16.71 29.97
CA LYS A 10 -2.45 -17.24 28.98
C LYS A 10 -2.98 -16.06 28.17
N SER A 11 -2.70 -16.05 26.87
CA SER A 11 -3.14 -14.96 26.00
C SER A 11 -4.66 -14.87 26.02
N ARG A 12 -5.19 -13.63 26.05
CA ARG A 12 -6.65 -13.40 25.98
C ARG A 12 -7.17 -13.52 24.55
N ILE A 13 -6.26 -13.54 23.57
CA ILE A 13 -6.58 -13.82 22.17
C ILE A 13 -6.52 -15.34 21.98
N PRO A 14 -7.66 -16.00 21.70
CA PRO A 14 -7.66 -17.44 21.45
C PRO A 14 -6.96 -17.76 20.12
N LYS A 15 -6.52 -19.01 19.97
CA LYS A 15 -6.05 -19.50 18.66
C LYS A 15 -7.28 -19.79 17.80
N PHE A 16 -7.52 -18.96 16.80
CA PHE A 16 -8.63 -19.14 15.86
C PHE A 16 -8.36 -20.31 14.91
N ALA A 17 -9.41 -21.07 14.60
CA ALA A 17 -9.32 -22.14 13.62
C ALA A 17 -9.47 -21.63 12.17
N ASP A 18 -10.18 -20.52 11.97
CA ASP A 18 -10.50 -19.91 10.68
C ASP A 18 -10.69 -18.38 10.80
N GLU A 19 -10.60 -17.67 9.67
CA GLU A 19 -10.76 -16.21 9.60
C GLU A 19 -12.16 -15.72 9.99
N ASP A 20 -13.21 -16.54 9.79
CA ASP A 20 -14.58 -16.16 10.17
C ASP A 20 -14.75 -16.08 11.70
N GLU A 21 -14.13 -17.02 12.42
CA GLU A 21 -14.13 -17.06 13.89
C GLU A 21 -13.36 -15.88 14.50
N GLU A 22 -12.24 -15.50 13.87
CA GLU A 22 -11.49 -14.29 14.25
C GLU A 22 -12.34 -13.03 14.06
N ARG A 23 -13.07 -12.93 12.95
CA ARG A 23 -13.95 -11.80 12.66
C ARG A 23 -15.08 -11.67 13.69
N GLU A 24 -15.73 -12.78 14.04
CA GLU A 24 -16.80 -12.80 15.04
C GLU A 24 -16.28 -12.40 16.44
N PHE A 25 -15.07 -12.85 16.78
CA PHE A 25 -14.40 -12.45 18.01
C PHE A 25 -14.16 -10.94 18.06
N TRP A 26 -13.54 -10.35 17.02
CA TRP A 26 -13.28 -8.91 16.98
C TRP A 26 -14.52 -8.04 16.77
N ALA A 27 -15.62 -8.62 16.27
CA ALA A 27 -16.91 -7.92 16.22
C ALA A 27 -17.54 -7.76 17.61
N THR A 28 -17.17 -8.61 18.56
CA THR A 28 -17.74 -8.66 19.92
C THR A 28 -16.78 -8.20 21.00
N HIS A 29 -15.47 -8.21 20.76
CA HIS A 29 -14.42 -7.84 21.70
C HIS A 29 -13.75 -6.53 21.29
N ASP A 30 -13.50 -5.66 22.27
CA ASP A 30 -12.82 -4.40 22.03
C ASP A 30 -11.30 -4.62 21.89
N ALA A 31 -10.74 -4.17 20.77
CA ALA A 31 -9.31 -4.32 20.49
C ALA A 31 -8.40 -3.64 21.53
N THR A 32 -8.89 -2.58 22.21
CA THR A 32 -8.14 -1.86 23.25
C THR A 32 -7.83 -2.69 24.47
N ASP A 33 -8.67 -3.70 24.76
CA ASP A 33 -8.41 -4.61 25.88
C ASP A 33 -7.12 -5.42 25.63
N HIS A 34 -6.79 -5.70 24.36
CA HIS A 34 -5.70 -6.59 23.97
C HIS A 34 -4.37 -5.89 23.62
N PHE A 35 -4.24 -4.56 23.79
CA PHE A 35 -3.03 -3.81 23.41
C PHE A 35 -1.74 -4.28 24.11
N ASP A 36 -1.83 -4.76 25.37
CA ASP A 36 -0.69 -5.32 26.13
C ASP A 36 -0.10 -6.58 25.47
N GLU A 37 -0.85 -7.21 24.55
CA GLU A 37 -0.47 -8.42 23.81
C GLU A 37 -0.18 -8.13 22.34
N THR A 38 -0.22 -6.86 21.91
CA THR A 38 0.11 -6.44 20.54
C THR A 38 1.57 -6.05 20.42
N GLU A 39 2.17 -6.28 19.25
CA GLU A 39 3.52 -5.82 18.95
C GLU A 39 3.48 -4.43 18.31
N GLU A 40 4.38 -3.55 18.73
CA GLU A 40 4.52 -2.23 18.12
C GLU A 40 5.06 -2.36 16.69
N ILE A 41 4.22 -2.05 15.71
CA ILE A 41 4.64 -2.00 14.31
C ILE A 41 5.46 -0.71 14.12
N THR A 42 6.78 -0.87 14.03
CA THR A 42 7.70 0.25 13.70
C THR A 42 7.74 0.55 12.20
N GLU A 43 7.19 -0.34 11.39
CA GLU A 43 7.06 -0.16 9.95
C GLU A 43 5.89 0.78 9.63
N PRO A 44 6.10 1.83 8.80
CA PRO A 44 5.01 2.70 8.40
C PRO A 44 3.97 1.87 7.65
N LEU A 45 2.73 1.85 8.16
CA LEU A 45 1.58 1.32 7.43
C LEU A 45 1.55 1.99 6.05
N VAL A 46 1.96 1.24 5.02
CA VAL A 46 2.15 1.78 3.68
C VAL A 46 0.77 1.96 3.05
N GLY A 47 0.11 3.06 3.40
CA GLY A 47 -1.07 3.53 2.68
C GLY A 47 -0.76 3.71 1.19
N PRO A 48 -1.77 3.79 0.32
CA PRO A 48 -1.56 3.93 -1.12
C PRO A 48 -0.60 5.10 -1.38
N ARG A 49 0.52 4.83 -2.07
CA ARG A 49 1.57 5.83 -2.33
C ARG A 49 0.92 7.08 -2.94
N ARG A 50 0.98 8.20 -2.20
CA ARG A 50 0.41 9.47 -2.66
C ARG A 50 1.16 9.93 -3.89
N LYS A 51 0.44 10.05 -5.02
CA LYS A 51 0.99 10.61 -6.26
C LYS A 51 1.28 12.10 -6.04
N LYS A 52 2.47 12.57 -6.42
CA LYS A 52 2.80 13.99 -6.39
C LYS A 52 2.22 14.68 -7.63
N LEU A 53 1.59 15.84 -7.44
CA LEU A 53 1.13 16.66 -8.55
C LEU A 53 2.31 17.50 -9.07
N ILE A 54 2.52 17.47 -10.38
CA ILE A 54 3.53 18.27 -11.06
C ILE A 54 2.85 19.17 -12.08
N ASN A 55 3.33 20.41 -12.20
CA ASN A 55 2.90 21.35 -13.23
C ASN A 55 4.05 21.50 -14.23
N PHE A 56 3.79 21.21 -15.50
CA PHE A 56 4.76 21.42 -16.58
C PHE A 56 4.04 21.87 -17.84
N ARG A 57 4.75 22.57 -18.71
CA ARG A 57 4.21 23.08 -19.98
C ARG A 57 4.56 22.10 -21.09
N ILE A 58 3.60 21.91 -21.99
CA ILE A 58 3.73 21.09 -23.19
C ILE A 58 3.03 21.86 -24.31
N GLU A 59 3.53 21.77 -25.53
CA GLU A 59 2.89 22.33 -26.71
C GLU A 59 1.50 21.71 -26.93
N ASP A 60 0.56 22.50 -27.44
CA ASP A 60 -0.84 22.10 -27.59
C ASP A 60 -1.02 20.92 -28.55
N ASP A 61 -0.28 20.91 -29.67
CA ASP A 61 -0.26 19.80 -30.65
C ASP A 61 0.08 18.46 -29.98
N ALA A 62 1.05 18.45 -29.06
CA ALA A 62 1.46 17.24 -28.38
C ALA A 62 0.35 16.70 -27.46
N ILE A 63 -0.39 17.60 -26.79
CA ILE A 63 -1.54 17.26 -25.95
C ILE A 63 -2.67 16.67 -26.81
N GLU A 64 -2.96 17.28 -27.96
CA GLU A 64 -3.98 16.77 -28.88
C GLU A 64 -3.62 15.37 -29.42
N ARG A 65 -2.36 15.18 -29.83
CA ARG A 65 -1.86 13.88 -30.30
C ARG A 65 -1.95 12.81 -29.21
N LEU A 66 -1.59 13.16 -27.98
CA LEU A 66 -1.68 12.26 -26.83
C LEU A 66 -3.14 11.84 -26.57
N LYS A 67 -4.08 12.79 -26.60
CA LYS A 67 -5.52 12.50 -26.44
C LYS A 67 -6.03 11.55 -27.51
N LYS A 68 -5.72 11.82 -28.78
CA LYS A 68 -6.10 10.94 -29.92
C LYS A 68 -5.50 9.54 -29.78
N LEU A 69 -4.26 9.43 -29.30
CA LEU A 69 -3.61 8.13 -29.09
C LEU A 69 -4.24 7.36 -27.92
N ALA A 70 -4.58 8.06 -26.84
CA ALA A 70 -5.20 7.47 -25.66
C ALA A 70 -6.59 6.92 -25.96
N ASP A 71 -7.39 7.68 -26.73
CA ASP A 71 -8.71 7.27 -27.21
C ASP A 71 -8.64 5.96 -28.03
N ARG A 72 -7.72 5.88 -29.00
CA ARG A 72 -7.48 4.66 -29.78
C ARG A 72 -7.03 3.46 -28.93
N LYS A 73 -6.39 3.72 -27.79
CA LYS A 73 -5.96 2.69 -26.82
C LYS A 73 -7.03 2.37 -25.77
N GLY A 74 -8.19 3.03 -25.81
CA GLY A 74 -9.27 2.83 -24.84
C GLY A 74 -8.88 3.25 -23.41
N MET A 75 -7.99 4.23 -23.24
CA MET A 75 -7.56 4.70 -21.93
C MET A 75 -7.53 6.22 -21.82
N GLY A 76 -7.59 6.74 -20.60
CA GLY A 76 -7.47 8.18 -20.35
C GLY A 76 -6.09 8.72 -20.74
N TRP A 77 -6.04 9.92 -21.32
CA TRP A 77 -4.79 10.56 -21.77
C TRP A 77 -3.76 10.75 -20.64
N GLN A 78 -4.21 11.01 -19.41
CA GLN A 78 -3.33 11.07 -18.24
C GLN A 78 -2.77 9.70 -17.85
N THR A 79 -3.50 8.62 -18.10
CA THR A 79 -3.02 7.25 -17.90
C THR A 79 -1.93 6.91 -18.92
N LEU A 80 -2.18 7.22 -20.20
CA LEU A 80 -1.18 7.05 -21.25
C LEU A 80 0.07 7.88 -20.97
N MET A 81 -0.09 9.15 -20.59
CA MET A 81 1.03 10.02 -20.23
C MET A 81 1.91 9.41 -19.14
N ARG A 82 1.30 8.87 -18.08
CA ARG A 82 2.06 8.24 -16.99
C ARG A 82 2.82 7.01 -17.46
N ALA A 83 2.20 6.15 -18.29
CA ALA A 83 2.87 4.98 -18.84
C ALA A 83 4.12 5.39 -19.65
N LEU A 84 3.98 6.36 -20.55
CA LEU A 84 5.09 6.87 -21.35
C LEU A 84 6.22 7.47 -20.51
N ILE A 85 5.89 8.16 -19.41
CA ILE A 85 6.91 8.70 -18.49
C ILE A 85 7.68 7.58 -17.80
N TYR A 86 7.01 6.50 -17.38
CA TYR A 86 7.68 5.36 -16.77
C TYR A 86 8.57 4.63 -17.78
N GLU A 87 8.05 4.35 -18.98
CA GLU A 87 8.83 3.73 -20.06
C GLU A 87 10.09 4.55 -20.38
N GLY A 88 9.95 5.87 -20.53
CA GLY A 88 11.08 6.76 -20.79
C GLY A 88 12.08 6.80 -19.64
N LEU A 89 11.63 6.72 -18.39
CA LEU A 89 12.52 6.66 -17.22
C LEU A 89 13.35 5.37 -17.24
N GLU A 90 12.70 4.22 -17.44
CA GLU A 90 13.38 2.92 -17.50
C GLU A 90 14.40 2.86 -18.64
N GLU A 91 14.10 3.46 -19.79
CA GLU A 91 15.03 3.55 -20.91
C GLU A 91 16.24 4.44 -20.59
N GLU A 92 16.04 5.60 -19.95
CA GLU A 92 17.13 6.50 -19.57
C GLU A 92 18.01 5.91 -18.47
N GLU A 93 17.43 5.22 -17.48
CA GLU A 93 18.17 4.50 -16.45
C GLU A 93 19.10 3.43 -17.05
N LYS A 94 18.64 2.72 -18.09
CA LYS A 94 19.45 1.75 -18.83
C LYS A 94 20.55 2.37 -19.69
N ARG A 95 20.42 3.64 -20.08
CA ARG A 95 21.43 4.35 -20.89
C ARG A 95 22.53 4.97 -20.03
N VAL A 96 22.18 5.41 -18.83
CA VAL A 96 23.11 6.06 -17.90
C VAL A 96 23.87 5.05 -17.03
N GLY A 97 23.28 3.87 -16.78
CA GLY A 97 23.94 2.73 -16.13
C GLY A 97 24.81 1.92 -17.07
#